data_AF-A0A543N6Q1-F1
#
_entry.id   AF-A0A543N6Q1-F1
#
_cell.length_a   1.000
_cell.length_b   1.000
_cell.length_c   1.000
_cell.angle_alpha   90.00
_cell.angle_beta   90.00
_cell.angle_gamma   90.00
#
_symmetry.space_group_name_H-M   'P 1'
#
loop_
_entity.id
_entity.type
_entity.pdbx_description
1 polymer ?
#
loop_
_entity_poly.entity_id
_entity_poly.type
_entity_poly.pdbx_seq_one_letter_code
_entity_poly.pdbx_strand_id
1 'polypeptide(L)' 'MSVAVDIVRAYQDGKQAAQEGRRRSTCPHDPNANDPRTRNLFRFWMRGYAEVIPSPIDYSD' A
#
# COMPACT_ATOMS: atom_id res chain seq x y z
N MET A 1 17.61 -10.81 -1.90
CA MET A 1 16.30 -10.71 -1.23
C MET A 1 15.23 -11.04 -2.26
N SER A 2 14.28 -11.94 -1.95
CA SER A 2 13.25 -12.37 -2.92
C SER A 2 12.14 -11.34 -3.05
N VAL A 3 11.65 -11.12 -4.27
CA VAL A 3 10.52 -10.20 -4.58
C VAL A 3 9.28 -10.53 -3.74
N ALA A 4 9.05 -11.82 -3.42
CA ALA A 4 7.94 -12.25 -2.59
C ALA A 4 8.03 -11.69 -1.16
N VAL A 5 9.24 -11.61 -0.59
CA VAL A 5 9.45 -11.07 0.76
C VAL A 5 9.20 -9.57 0.78
N ASP A 6 9.65 -8.86 -0.26
CA ASP A 6 9.44 -7.40 -0.35
C ASP A 6 7.96 -7.06 -0.49
N ILE A 7 7.20 -7.87 -1.22
CA ILE A 7 5.75 -7.72 -1.35
C ILE A 7 5.04 -7.87 0.00
N VAL A 8 5.39 -8.92 0.77
CA VAL A 8 4.80 -9.15 2.10
C VAL A 8 5.14 -8.00 3.04
N ARG A 9 6.39 -7.52 3.01
CA ARG A 9 6.82 -6.36 3.80
C ARG A 9 6.07 -5.10 3.42
N ALA A 10 5.96 -4.79 2.13
CA ALA A 10 5.23 -3.61 1.67
C ALA A 10 3.77 -3.63 2.17
N TYR A 11 3.11 -4.80 2.13
CA TYR A 11 1.76 -4.96 2.68
C TYR A 11 1.71 -4.73 4.21
N GLN A 12 2.64 -5.30 4.97
CA GLN A 12 2.71 -5.10 6.43
C GLN A 12 2.98 -3.64 6.79
N ASP A 13 3.90 -2.99 6.08
CA ASP A 13 4.24 -1.58 6.26
C ASP A 13 3.03 -0.68 5.98
N GLY A 14 2.23 -0.99 4.95
CA GLY A 14 0.99 -0.29 4.65
C GLY A 14 -0.04 -0.42 5.76
N LYS A 15 -0.19 -1.63 6.31
CA LYS A 15 -1.08 -1.91 7.44
C LYS A 15 -0.65 -1.13 8.69
N GLN A 16 0.64 -1.14 9.00
CA GLN A 16 1.21 -0.41 10.13
C GLN A 16 1.05 1.10 9.96
N ALA A 17 1.32 1.64 8.78
CA ALA A 17 1.15 3.07 8.50
C ALA A 17 -0.30 3.53 8.75
N ALA A 18 -1.28 2.72 8.36
CA ALA A 18 -2.68 3.01 8.62
C ALA A 18 -3.04 2.91 10.12
N GLN A 19 -2.50 1.92 10.83
CA GLN A 19 -2.70 1.77 12.29
C GLN A 19 -2.13 2.95 13.07
N GLU A 20 -1.02 3.53 12.61
CA GLU A 20 -0.39 4.71 13.19
C GLU A 20 -1.06 6.03 12.75
N GLY A 21 -2.10 5.97 11.92
CA GLY A 21 -2.79 7.17 11.41
C GLY A 21 -1.97 8.00 10.43
N ARG A 22 -0.90 7.43 9.84
CA ARG A 22 -0.15 8.10 8.76
C ARG A 22 -1.03 8.24 7.53
N ARG A 23 -0.79 9.25 6.70
CA ARG A 23 -1.56 9.46 5.45
C ARG A 23 -1.14 8.45 4.38
N ARG A 24 -2.07 8.08 3.49
CA ARG A 24 -1.77 7.24 2.30
C ARG A 24 -0.60 7.78 1.46
N SER A 25 -0.42 9.10 1.41
CA SER A 25 0.66 9.77 0.69
C SER A 25 2.06 9.51 1.26
N THR A 26 2.18 8.87 2.43
CA THR A 26 3.48 8.48 3.00
C THR A 26 3.99 7.14 2.45
N CYS A 27 3.31 6.54 1.47
CA CYS A 27 3.81 5.36 0.78
C CYS A 27 5.19 5.66 0.16
N PRO A 28 6.24 4.87 0.45
CA PRO A 28 7.58 5.12 -0.08
C PRO A 28 7.75 4.64 -1.52
N HIS A 29 6.77 3.94 -2.09
CA HIS A 29 6.86 3.33 -3.42
C HIS A 29 6.19 4.23 -4.46
N ASP A 30 6.90 4.48 -5.57
CA ASP A 30 6.37 5.28 -6.66
C ASP A 30 5.30 4.51 -7.47
N PRO A 31 4.05 5.01 -7.55
CA PRO A 31 3.00 4.39 -8.36
C PRO A 31 3.32 4.38 -9.87
N ASN A 32 4.13 5.33 -10.34
CA ASN A 32 4.45 5.52 -11.75
C ASN A 32 5.84 4.98 -12.13
N ALA A 33 6.47 4.21 -11.24
CA ALA A 33 7.78 3.63 -11.51
C ALA A 33 7.81 2.85 -12.83
N ASN A 34 8.90 3.02 -13.59
CA ASN A 34 9.08 2.33 -14.87
C ASN A 34 9.24 0.82 -14.70
N ASP A 35 9.67 0.36 -13.52
CA ASP A 35 9.86 -1.06 -13.23
C ASP A 35 8.60 -1.70 -12.59
N PRO A 36 8.24 -2.94 -12.99
CA PRO A 36 7.07 -3.63 -12.43
C PRO A 36 7.17 -3.94 -10.93
N ARG A 37 8.38 -4.07 -10.38
CA ARG A 37 8.57 -4.45 -8.98
C ARG A 37 8.13 -3.33 -8.06
N THR A 38 8.60 -2.11 -8.28
CA THR A 38 8.22 -0.93 -7.49
C THR A 38 6.72 -0.66 -7.56
N ARG A 39 6.11 -0.78 -8.75
CA ARG A 39 4.64 -0.67 -8.89
C ARG A 39 3.89 -1.73 -8.10
N ASN A 40 4.39 -2.97 -8.05
CA ASN A 40 3.79 -4.01 -7.23
C ASN A 40 3.94 -3.70 -5.74
N LEU A 41 5.10 -3.23 -5.28
CA LEU A 41 5.28 -2.82 -3.88
C LEU A 41 4.28 -1.72 -3.49
N PHE A 42 4.10 -0.70 -4.34
CA PHE A 42 3.06 0.32 -4.16
C PHE A 42 1.67 -0.30 -4.01
N ARG A 43 1.26 -1.19 -4.92
CA ARG A 43 -0.06 -1.83 -4.88
C ARG A 43 -0.30 -2.62 -3.59
N PHE A 44 0.70 -3.38 -3.14
CA PHE A 44 0.59 -4.18 -1.93
C PHE A 44 0.60 -3.33 -0.65
N TRP A 45 1.40 -2.26 -0.63
CA TRP A 45 1.36 -1.27 0.45
C TRP A 45 -0.02 -0.63 0.56
N MET A 46 -0.58 -0.16 -0.56
CA MET A 46 -1.92 0.42 -0.60
C MET A 46 -3.00 -0.57 -0.18
N ARG A 47 -2.86 -1.85 -0.53
CA ARG A 47 -3.75 -2.91 -0.08
C ARG A 47 -3.71 -3.11 1.44
N GLY A 48 -2.51 -3.14 2.03
CA GLY A 48 -2.35 -3.25 3.48
C GLY A 48 -2.94 -2.05 4.22
N TYR A 49 -2.74 -0.85 3.69
CA TYR A 49 -3.34 0.37 4.24
C TYR A 49 -4.87 0.33 4.19
N ALA A 50 -5.44 -0.02 3.03
CA ALA A 50 -6.88 -0.05 2.80
C ALA A 50 -7.62 -1.11 3.64
N GLU A 51 -6.92 -2.12 4.13
CA GLU A 51 -7.49 -3.10 5.05
C GLU A 51 -7.84 -2.49 6.42
N VAL A 52 -7.07 -1.49 6.86
CA VAL A 52 -7.28 -0.82 8.15
C VAL A 52 -8.18 0.39 7.99
N ILE A 53 -7.95 1.18 6.93
CA ILE A 53 -8.73 2.37 6.60
C ILE A 53 -9.32 2.16 5.20
N PRO A 54 -10.44 1.41 5.09
CA PRO A 54 -11.11 1.23 3.83
C PRO A 54 -11.53 2.58 3.26
N SER A 55 -11.39 2.75 1.95
CA SER A 55 -11.99 3.91 1.29
C SER A 55 -13.51 3.80 1.48
N PRO A 56 -14.20 4.86 1.93
CA PRO A 56 -15.64 4.85 1.88
C PRO A 56 -16.07 4.65 0.42
N ILE A 57 -16.81 3.58 0.17
CA ILE A 57 -17.54 3.42 -1.08
C ILE A 57 -18.81 4.21 -0.87
N ASP A 58 -18.95 5.30 -1.62
CA ASP A 58 -20.18 6.06 -1.66
C ASP A 58 -21.18 5.31 -2.56
N TYR A 59 -22.34 4.94 -2.00
CA TYR A 59 -23.45 4.31 -2.70
C TYR A 59 -24.59 5.32 -2.97
N SER A 60 -24.31 6.61 -2.87
CA SER A 60 -25.27 7.66 -3.19
C SER A 60 -25.40 7.77 -4.71
N ASP A 61 -26.45 7.17 -5.27
CA ASP A 61 -26.96 7.41 -6.62
C ASP A 61 -27.88 8.65 -6.67
#